data_AF-A0A6S6TV17-F1
#
_entry.id   AF-A0A6S6TV17-F1
#
_cell.length_a   1.000
_cell.length_b   1.000
_cell.length_c   1.000
_cell.angle_alpha   90.00
_cell.angle_beta   90.00
_cell.angle_gamma   90.00
#
_symmetry.space_group_name_H-M   'P 1'
#
loop_
_entity.id
_entity.type
_entity.pdbx_description
1 polymer ?
#
loop_
_entity_poly.entity_id
_entity_poly.type
_entity_poly.pdbx_seq_one_letter_code
_entity_poly.pdbx_strand_id
1 'polypeptide(L)'
;MIEENKEYTFPWGFQLGTLYKDETSIPLYTTSEDGGFCILYDKESEPKVDLMLESLSLQLLSSMPTGSLEVDLFDFGKKKFYHLSPLQHVQLFKTAYTSEMINDLFKEIENTIVTRYTELICCNRPSINAHNQKSKLKQKYHVVLMNLANFPTEETTLREIENFVESAQKAGVYVIAFGYHDIEKNENLLIQVILQHFKTLKVRQNIFEITNDIFEFPELLDDHNFTSLDLDKSTLMEETLSNANLETFMNPDSIKLEENTKVK
;
A
#
# COMPACT_ATOMS: atom_id res chain seq x y z
N MET A 1 -19.84 -9.61 -25.43
CA MET A 1 -19.14 -8.42 -24.93
C MET A 1 -18.91 -8.65 -23.45
N ILE A 2 -17.66 -8.62 -22.99
CA ILE A 2 -17.38 -8.66 -21.55
C ILE A 2 -17.48 -7.21 -21.11
N GLU A 3 -18.47 -6.89 -20.27
CA GLU A 3 -18.58 -5.56 -19.67
C GLU A 3 -17.34 -5.28 -18.82
N GLU A 4 -16.71 -4.13 -19.01
CA GLU A 4 -15.55 -3.71 -18.23
C GLU A 4 -16.00 -3.35 -16.82
N ASN A 5 -15.55 -4.10 -15.82
CA ASN A 5 -15.81 -3.77 -14.42
C ASN A 5 -14.74 -2.80 -13.91
N LYS A 6 -15.05 -1.51 -13.93
CA LYS A 6 -14.16 -0.43 -13.44
C LYS A 6 -14.09 -0.34 -11.91
N GLU A 7 -14.99 -0.98 -11.17
CA GLU A 7 -14.98 -0.94 -9.71
C GLU A 7 -13.80 -1.72 -9.11
N TYR A 8 -13.18 -2.63 -9.87
CA TYR A 8 -12.03 -3.45 -9.46
C TYR A 8 -10.68 -2.94 -9.98
N THR A 9 -10.60 -1.69 -10.46
CA THR A 9 -9.30 -1.08 -10.78
C THR A 9 -8.70 -0.44 -9.56
N PHE A 10 -7.38 -0.57 -9.40
CA PHE A 10 -6.67 0.20 -8.39
C PHE A 10 -6.86 1.70 -8.64
N PRO A 11 -6.96 2.55 -7.60
CA PRO A 11 -7.10 3.98 -7.75
C PRO A 11 -5.99 4.60 -8.61
N TRP A 12 -6.32 5.68 -9.29
CA TRP A 12 -5.38 6.39 -10.17
C TRP A 12 -4.19 7.03 -9.41
N GLY A 13 -4.30 7.14 -8.09
CA GLY A 13 -3.27 7.77 -7.28
C GLY A 13 -3.43 7.54 -5.79
N PHE A 14 -2.41 7.96 -5.04
CA PHE A 14 -2.40 7.95 -3.58
C PHE A 14 -2.67 9.36 -3.08
N GLN A 15 -3.72 9.57 -2.30
CA GLN A 15 -4.01 10.88 -1.72
C GLN A 15 -2.96 11.19 -0.65
N LEU A 16 -2.20 12.27 -0.84
CA LEU A 16 -1.19 12.71 0.12
C LEU A 16 -1.75 13.71 1.13
N GLY A 17 -2.82 14.42 0.75
CA GLY A 17 -3.47 15.42 1.59
C GLY A 17 -4.43 16.29 0.80
N THR A 18 -4.60 17.52 1.25
CA THR A 18 -5.54 18.49 0.68
C THR A 18 -4.91 19.88 0.66
N LEU A 19 -5.02 20.56 -0.48
CA LEU A 19 -4.70 21.97 -0.67
C LEU A 19 -5.93 22.81 -0.32
N TYR A 20 -5.74 23.84 0.50
CA TYR A 20 -6.80 24.74 0.94
C TYR A 20 -6.53 26.18 0.51
N LYS A 21 -7.54 26.81 -0.07
CA LYS A 21 -7.58 28.25 -0.33
C LYS A 21 -8.99 28.76 -0.08
N ASP A 22 -9.12 29.60 0.94
CA ASP A 22 -10.41 30.09 1.44
C ASP A 22 -11.38 28.92 1.74
N GLU A 23 -12.54 28.87 1.07
CA GLU A 23 -13.52 27.78 1.20
C GLU A 23 -13.30 26.64 0.18
N THR A 24 -12.28 26.75 -0.67
CA THR A 24 -11.98 25.75 -1.70
C THR A 24 -10.97 24.73 -1.16
N SER A 25 -11.23 23.45 -1.43
CA SER A 25 -10.32 22.37 -1.12
C SER A 25 -10.07 21.49 -2.34
N ILE A 26 -8.81 21.13 -2.55
CA ILE A 26 -8.37 20.30 -3.69
C ILE A 26 -7.55 19.14 -3.11
N PRO A 27 -8.00 17.88 -3.27
CA PRO A 27 -7.21 16.75 -2.80
C PRO A 27 -5.95 16.60 -3.67
N LEU A 28 -4.80 16.44 -3.01
CA LEU A 28 -3.50 16.25 -3.67
C LEU A 28 -3.20 14.76 -3.74
N TYR A 29 -2.88 14.28 -4.94
CA TYR A 29 -2.52 12.88 -5.19
C TYR A 29 -1.16 12.79 -5.87
N THR A 30 -0.41 11.74 -5.55
CA THR A 30 0.62 11.20 -6.46
C THR A 30 -0.01 10.16 -7.37
N THR A 31 0.57 9.89 -8.54
CA THR A 31 0.07 8.88 -9.49
C THR A 31 0.42 7.46 -9.03
N SER A 32 -0.48 6.49 -9.27
CA SER A 32 -0.20 5.07 -9.05
C SER A 32 0.57 4.43 -10.22
N GLU A 33 0.76 5.15 -11.34
CA GLU A 33 1.58 4.71 -12.46
C GLU A 33 3.06 4.56 -12.09
N ASP A 34 3.53 5.34 -11.12
CA ASP A 34 4.90 5.26 -10.57
C ASP A 34 5.11 4.00 -9.70
N GLY A 35 4.06 3.18 -9.50
CA GLY A 35 4.14 1.98 -8.67
C GLY A 35 4.23 2.25 -7.18
N GLY A 36 4.27 3.51 -6.76
CA GLY A 36 4.50 3.87 -5.36
C GLY A 36 5.32 5.15 -5.20
N PHE A 37 5.79 5.38 -3.97
CA PHE A 37 6.60 6.54 -3.63
C PHE A 37 7.43 6.28 -2.35
N CYS A 38 8.43 7.11 -2.11
CA CYS A 38 9.21 7.13 -0.88
C CYS A 38 8.79 8.31 0.01
N ILE A 39 8.79 8.11 1.34
CA ILE A 39 8.65 9.19 2.32
C ILE A 39 9.89 9.22 3.21
N LEU A 40 10.65 10.32 3.14
CA LEU A 40 11.81 10.53 4.00
C LEU A 40 11.54 11.65 5.00
N TYR A 41 11.79 11.40 6.28
CA TYR A 41 11.38 12.32 7.34
C TYR A 41 12.43 12.50 8.44
N ASP A 42 12.33 13.58 9.20
CA ASP A 42 13.08 13.71 10.46
C ASP A 42 12.32 13.05 11.61
N LYS A 43 13.03 12.75 12.70
CA LYS A 43 12.47 12.05 13.85
C LYS A 43 11.27 12.77 14.48
N GLU A 44 11.23 14.09 14.42
CA GLU A 44 10.10 14.87 14.95
C GLU A 44 8.83 14.67 14.12
N SER A 45 8.98 14.46 12.82
CA SER A 45 7.88 14.27 11.87
C SER A 45 7.34 12.83 11.81
N GLU A 46 7.99 11.88 12.48
CA GLU A 46 7.59 10.45 12.48
C GLU A 46 6.11 10.23 12.85
N PRO A 47 5.55 10.83 13.92
CA PRO A 47 4.14 10.62 14.24
C PRO A 47 3.20 11.12 13.15
N LYS A 48 3.57 12.21 12.45
CA LYS A 48 2.76 12.79 11.37
C LYS A 48 2.79 11.91 10.11
N VAL A 49 3.95 11.33 9.80
CA VAL A 49 4.10 10.39 8.68
C VAL A 49 3.36 9.08 8.98
N ASP A 50 3.50 8.53 10.18
CA ASP A 50 2.79 7.31 10.57
C ASP A 50 1.27 7.50 10.47
N LEU A 51 0.77 8.65 10.94
CA LEU A 51 -0.64 9.00 10.86
C LEU A 51 -1.14 9.09 9.41
N MET A 52 -0.35 9.70 8.52
CA MET A 52 -0.67 9.79 7.10
C MET A 52 -0.69 8.41 6.42
N LEU A 53 0.32 7.56 6.69
CA LEU A 53 0.40 6.21 6.13
C LEU A 53 -0.78 5.33 6.58
N GLU A 54 -1.18 5.43 7.86
CA GLU A 54 -2.35 4.73 8.37
C GLU A 54 -3.64 5.21 7.72
N SER A 55 -3.85 6.53 7.63
CA SER A 55 -5.02 7.11 6.97
C SER A 55 -5.11 6.77 5.49
N LEU A 56 -3.99 6.80 4.76
CA LEU A 56 -3.91 6.42 3.35
C LEU A 56 -4.27 4.95 3.16
N SER A 57 -3.71 4.07 3.98
CA SER A 57 -3.95 2.63 3.90
C SER A 57 -5.43 2.29 4.13
N LEU A 58 -6.03 2.89 5.16
CA LEU A 58 -7.44 2.71 5.48
C LEU A 58 -8.37 3.29 4.40
N GLN A 59 -8.03 4.45 3.83
CA GLN A 59 -8.79 5.04 2.74
C GLN A 59 -8.79 4.13 1.49
N LEU A 60 -7.65 3.55 1.15
CA LEU A 60 -7.57 2.61 0.03
C LEU A 60 -8.39 1.34 0.31
N LEU A 61 -8.29 0.80 1.52
CA LEU A 61 -9.06 -0.39 1.92
C LEU A 61 -10.57 -0.13 1.94
N SER A 62 -11.03 1.04 2.38
CA SER A 62 -12.46 1.36 2.44
C SER A 62 -13.06 1.70 1.07
N SER A 63 -12.26 2.24 0.15
CA SER A 63 -12.70 2.63 -1.19
C SER A 63 -12.68 1.51 -2.23
N MET A 64 -11.94 0.43 -1.98
CA MET A 64 -11.83 -0.72 -2.88
C MET A 64 -12.84 -1.82 -2.51
N PRO A 65 -13.31 -2.64 -3.48
CA PRO A 65 -14.12 -3.80 -3.18
C PRO A 65 -13.45 -4.73 -2.15
N THR A 66 -14.27 -5.33 -1.31
CA THR A 66 -13.83 -6.23 -0.24
C THR A 66 -12.88 -7.32 -0.72
N GLY A 67 -11.77 -7.48 0.00
CA GLY A 67 -10.77 -8.50 -0.28
C GLY A 67 -10.00 -8.29 -1.59
N SER A 68 -10.26 -7.19 -2.32
CA SER A 68 -9.54 -6.85 -3.54
C SER A 68 -8.23 -6.11 -3.28
N LEU A 69 -7.97 -5.68 -2.04
CA LEU A 69 -6.72 -5.05 -1.61
C LEU A 69 -6.26 -5.65 -0.28
N GLU A 70 -4.94 -5.78 -0.13
CA GLU A 70 -4.26 -6.11 1.12
C GLU A 70 -3.11 -5.12 1.35
N VAL A 71 -2.85 -4.82 2.61
CA VAL A 71 -1.74 -3.96 3.03
C VAL A 71 -0.69 -4.82 3.73
N ASP A 72 0.55 -4.76 3.27
CA ASP A 72 1.69 -5.53 3.76
C ASP A 72 2.70 -4.60 4.42
N LEU A 73 2.99 -4.76 5.71
CA LEU A 73 3.95 -3.92 6.44
C LEU A 73 5.24 -4.66 6.73
N PHE A 74 6.36 -4.08 6.31
CA PHE A 74 7.72 -4.51 6.65
C PHE A 74 8.28 -3.56 7.71
N ASP A 75 8.27 -3.95 8.98
CA ASP A 75 8.81 -3.11 10.05
C ASP A 75 9.24 -3.90 11.30
N PHE A 76 10.55 -3.95 11.60
CA PHE A 76 11.10 -4.48 12.85
C PHE A 76 10.80 -3.61 14.08
N GLY A 77 10.17 -2.45 13.90
CA GLY A 77 9.89 -1.47 14.93
C GLY A 77 8.81 -1.88 15.94
N LYS A 78 8.43 -0.91 16.78
CA LYS A 78 7.29 -1.07 17.69
C LYS A 78 6.01 -1.24 16.87
N LYS A 79 5.04 -1.99 17.42
CA LYS A 79 3.68 -2.03 16.85
C LYS A 79 3.17 -0.61 16.64
N LYS A 80 3.03 -0.23 15.37
CA LYS A 80 2.44 1.01 14.90
C LYS A 80 1.26 0.68 13.98
N PHE A 81 0.39 1.66 13.76
CA PHE A 81 -0.90 1.50 13.07
C PHE A 81 -1.93 0.68 13.86
N TYR A 82 -2.48 1.31 14.90
CA TYR A 82 -3.47 0.69 15.79
C TYR A 82 -4.79 0.37 15.10
N HIS A 83 -5.20 1.15 14.10
CA HIS A 83 -6.45 0.99 13.36
C HIS A 83 -6.31 -0.03 12.21
N LEU A 84 -5.09 -0.25 11.69
CA LEU A 84 -4.83 -1.36 10.75
C LEU A 84 -4.74 -2.72 11.46
N SER A 85 -4.25 -2.74 12.71
CA SER A 85 -4.01 -3.99 13.45
C SER A 85 -5.22 -4.95 13.52
N PRO A 86 -6.47 -4.51 13.76
CA PRO A 86 -7.64 -5.38 13.74
C PRO A 86 -7.89 -6.07 12.39
N LEU A 87 -7.45 -5.46 11.29
CA LEU A 87 -7.68 -5.95 9.93
C LEU A 87 -6.85 -7.20 9.59
N GLN A 88 -5.90 -7.58 10.45
CA GLN A 88 -5.17 -8.85 10.33
C GLN A 88 -6.12 -10.06 10.45
N HIS A 89 -7.15 -9.97 11.30
CA HIS A 89 -8.11 -11.06 11.51
C HIS A 89 -8.97 -11.37 10.28
N VAL A 90 -9.11 -10.41 9.38
CA VAL A 90 -9.85 -10.54 8.11
C VAL A 90 -8.93 -10.60 6.89
N GLN A 91 -7.62 -10.79 7.09
CA GLN A 91 -6.64 -10.93 5.99
C GLN A 91 -6.62 -9.74 5.03
N LEU A 92 -6.75 -8.52 5.57
CA LEU A 92 -6.61 -7.26 4.82
C LEU A 92 -5.33 -6.49 5.22
N PHE A 93 -4.70 -6.88 6.31
CA PHE A 93 -3.44 -6.32 6.77
C PHE A 93 -2.51 -7.46 7.22
N LYS A 94 -1.25 -7.38 6.84
CA LYS A 94 -0.21 -8.34 7.23
C LYS A 94 1.03 -7.58 7.68
N THR A 95 1.68 -8.08 8.73
CA THR A 95 2.85 -7.42 9.31
C THR A 95 3.98 -8.40 9.48
N ALA A 96 5.17 -8.00 9.03
CA ALA A 96 6.43 -8.70 9.23
C ALA A 96 7.37 -7.85 10.09
N TYR A 97 7.75 -8.38 11.26
CA TYR A 97 8.51 -7.66 12.29
C TYR A 97 9.78 -8.36 12.76
N THR A 98 10.14 -9.49 12.14
CA THR A 98 11.45 -10.15 12.31
C THR A 98 12.08 -10.38 10.94
N SER A 99 13.41 -10.51 10.87
CA SER A 99 14.10 -10.67 9.58
C SER A 99 13.58 -11.86 8.79
N GLU A 100 13.30 -12.96 9.48
CA GLU A 100 12.67 -14.16 8.90
C GLU A 100 11.29 -13.83 8.31
N MET A 101 10.42 -13.17 9.08
CA MET A 101 9.09 -12.80 8.59
C MET A 101 9.14 -11.84 7.40
N ILE A 102 10.07 -10.88 7.38
CA ILE A 102 10.18 -9.95 6.25
C ILE A 102 10.69 -10.69 5.03
N ASN A 103 11.68 -11.58 5.17
CA ASN A 103 12.16 -12.40 4.06
C ASN A 103 11.05 -13.29 3.50
N ASP A 104 10.26 -13.93 4.36
CA ASP A 104 9.15 -14.78 3.95
C ASP A 104 8.08 -13.98 3.21
N LEU A 105 7.68 -12.83 3.77
CA LEU A 105 6.68 -11.97 3.15
C LEU A 105 7.17 -11.37 1.81
N PHE A 106 8.45 -10.98 1.74
CA PHE A 106 9.04 -10.52 0.49
C PHE A 106 9.02 -11.61 -0.59
N LYS A 107 9.44 -12.85 -0.26
CA LYS A 107 9.39 -14.00 -1.17
C LYS A 107 7.96 -14.33 -1.62
N GLU A 108 6.97 -14.19 -0.73
CA GLU A 108 5.56 -14.39 -1.07
C GLU A 108 5.05 -13.36 -2.08
N ILE A 109 5.40 -12.08 -1.89
CA ILE A 109 5.03 -11.00 -2.83
C ILE A 109 5.78 -11.17 -4.15
N GLU A 110 7.05 -11.53 -4.13
CA GLU A 110 7.82 -11.80 -5.35
C GLU A 110 7.20 -12.96 -6.15
N ASN A 111 6.87 -14.06 -5.49
CA ASN A 111 6.20 -15.20 -6.14
C ASN A 111 4.83 -14.79 -6.71
N THR A 112 4.11 -13.89 -6.03
CA THR A 112 2.86 -13.29 -6.53
C THR A 112 3.10 -12.51 -7.82
N ILE A 113 4.14 -11.66 -7.86
CA ILE A 113 4.54 -10.91 -9.05
C ILE A 113 4.86 -11.87 -10.20
N VAL A 114 5.73 -12.86 -9.99
CA VAL A 114 6.17 -13.83 -11.01
C VAL A 114 4.98 -14.62 -11.57
N THR A 115 4.10 -15.12 -10.69
CA THR A 115 2.90 -15.87 -11.10
C THR A 115 1.98 -15.00 -11.95
N ARG A 116 1.76 -13.74 -11.54
CA ARG A 116 0.93 -12.79 -12.29
C ARG A 116 1.50 -12.45 -13.65
N TYR A 117 2.80 -12.26 -13.78
CA TYR A 117 3.41 -12.04 -15.10
C TYR A 117 3.18 -13.22 -16.05
N THR A 118 3.24 -14.45 -15.54
CA THR A 118 2.92 -15.65 -16.33
C THR A 118 1.48 -15.61 -16.83
N GLU A 119 0.53 -15.23 -15.98
CA GLU A 119 -0.90 -15.07 -16.37
C GLU A 119 -1.11 -13.94 -17.37
N LEU A 120 -0.49 -12.77 -17.13
CA LEU A 120 -0.59 -11.59 -17.96
C LEU A 120 -0.08 -11.86 -19.39
N ILE A 121 1.06 -12.56 -19.51
CA ILE A 121 1.61 -12.97 -20.81
C ILE A 121 0.67 -13.97 -21.50
N CYS A 122 0.23 -15.01 -20.78
CA CYS A 122 -0.66 -16.04 -21.34
C CYS A 122 -1.98 -15.44 -21.86
N CYS A 123 -2.51 -14.43 -21.18
CA CYS A 123 -3.78 -13.80 -21.51
C CYS A 123 -3.64 -12.51 -22.35
N ASN A 124 -2.43 -12.15 -22.77
CA ASN A 124 -2.09 -10.90 -23.46
C ASN A 124 -2.69 -9.65 -22.79
N ARG A 125 -2.41 -9.49 -21.49
CA ARG A 125 -2.88 -8.37 -20.67
C ARG A 125 -1.69 -7.54 -20.20
N PRO A 126 -1.73 -6.20 -20.32
CA PRO A 126 -0.58 -5.35 -19.99
C PRO A 126 -0.37 -5.16 -18.48
N SER A 127 -1.38 -5.38 -17.65
CA SER A 127 -1.32 -5.17 -16.19
C SER A 127 -2.46 -5.88 -15.46
N ILE A 128 -2.36 -5.96 -14.13
CA ILE A 128 -3.44 -6.46 -13.28
C ILE A 128 -4.70 -5.60 -13.34
N ASN A 129 -4.59 -4.28 -13.52
CA ASN A 129 -5.77 -3.45 -13.76
C ASN A 129 -6.53 -3.95 -15.01
N ALA A 130 -5.82 -4.20 -16.12
CA ALA A 130 -6.43 -4.73 -17.34
C ALA A 130 -6.96 -6.17 -17.17
N HIS A 131 -6.30 -6.97 -16.33
CA HIS A 131 -6.79 -8.29 -15.92
C HIS A 131 -8.10 -8.20 -15.15
N ASN A 132 -8.14 -7.38 -14.12
CA ASN A 132 -9.28 -7.23 -13.23
C ASN A 132 -10.48 -6.61 -13.93
N GLN A 133 -10.30 -5.78 -14.95
CA GLN A 133 -11.43 -5.29 -15.75
C GLN A 133 -12.12 -6.38 -16.57
N LYS A 134 -11.36 -7.37 -17.07
CA LYS A 134 -11.83 -8.36 -18.07
C LYS A 134 -12.03 -9.76 -17.50
N SER A 135 -11.38 -10.10 -16.41
CA SER A 135 -11.46 -11.41 -15.77
C SER A 135 -12.72 -11.56 -14.93
N LYS A 136 -13.27 -12.78 -14.86
CA LYS A 136 -14.23 -13.16 -13.81
C LYS A 136 -13.53 -13.40 -12.47
N LEU A 137 -12.33 -13.98 -12.52
CA LEU A 137 -11.48 -14.19 -11.35
C LEU A 137 -10.58 -12.97 -11.18
N LYS A 138 -10.92 -12.12 -10.21
CA LYS A 138 -10.16 -10.91 -9.87
C LYS A 138 -8.94 -11.30 -9.05
N GLN A 139 -7.84 -10.59 -9.29
CA GLN A 139 -6.61 -10.67 -8.51
C GLN A 139 -6.59 -9.55 -7.47
N LYS A 140 -6.16 -9.86 -6.25
CA LYS A 140 -6.03 -8.91 -5.14
C LYS A 140 -4.83 -7.96 -5.38
N TYR A 141 -4.97 -6.67 -5.13
CA TYR A 141 -3.86 -5.72 -5.12
C TYR A 141 -3.10 -5.79 -3.79
N HIS A 142 -1.84 -5.39 -3.80
CA HIS A 142 -1.02 -5.25 -2.60
C HIS A 142 -0.49 -3.83 -2.47
N VAL A 143 -0.58 -3.25 -1.28
CA VAL A 143 0.14 -2.02 -0.91
C VAL A 143 1.18 -2.38 0.15
N VAL A 144 2.45 -2.28 -0.22
CA VAL A 144 3.58 -2.65 0.62
C VAL A 144 4.13 -1.41 1.31
N LEU A 145 3.89 -1.30 2.61
CA LEU A 145 4.51 -0.30 3.47
C LEU A 145 5.89 -0.81 3.90
N MET A 146 6.95 -0.21 3.37
CA MET A 146 8.31 -0.71 3.53
C MET A 146 9.18 0.23 4.36
N ASN A 147 9.44 -0.13 5.63
CA ASN A 147 10.40 0.62 6.45
C ASN A 147 11.83 0.33 5.98
N LEU A 148 12.45 1.30 5.30
CA LEU A 148 13.80 1.15 4.73
C LEU A 148 14.89 0.99 5.79
N ALA A 149 14.67 1.45 7.03
CA ALA A 149 15.62 1.23 8.12
C ALA A 149 15.74 -0.25 8.51
N ASN A 150 14.70 -1.03 8.19
CA ASN A 150 14.51 -2.41 8.62
C ASN A 150 14.44 -3.38 7.43
N PHE A 151 14.77 -2.93 6.22
CA PHE A 151 14.70 -3.78 5.04
C PHE A 151 15.79 -4.88 5.10
N PRO A 152 15.45 -6.15 4.85
CA PRO A 152 16.43 -7.22 4.89
C PRO A 152 17.38 -7.09 3.71
N THR A 153 18.68 -7.14 4.02
CA THR A 153 19.73 -6.94 3.02
C THR A 153 20.66 -8.14 2.90
N GLU A 154 20.56 -9.11 3.81
CA GLU A 154 21.47 -10.26 3.87
C GLU A 154 21.05 -11.40 2.92
N GLU A 155 19.76 -11.58 2.67
CA GLU A 155 19.23 -12.66 1.81
C GLU A 155 18.77 -12.19 0.43
N THR A 156 18.66 -10.88 0.21
CA THR A 156 18.14 -10.30 -1.04
C THR A 156 19.28 -9.78 -1.90
N THR A 157 19.31 -10.21 -3.15
CA THR A 157 20.29 -9.74 -4.14
C THR A 157 19.85 -8.43 -4.80
N LEU A 158 20.82 -7.68 -5.35
CA LEU A 158 20.54 -6.45 -6.08
C LEU A 158 19.60 -6.68 -7.27
N ARG A 159 19.80 -7.78 -7.99
CA ARG A 159 18.97 -8.12 -9.14
C ARG A 159 17.53 -8.44 -8.76
N GLU A 160 17.33 -9.07 -7.60
CA GLU A 160 15.98 -9.35 -7.10
C GLU A 160 15.24 -8.06 -6.79
N ILE A 161 15.90 -7.09 -6.13
CA ILE A 161 15.23 -5.82 -5.82
C ILE A 161 14.97 -4.97 -7.09
N GLU A 162 15.90 -4.95 -8.05
CA GLU A 162 15.70 -4.30 -9.36
C GLU A 162 14.49 -4.88 -10.09
N ASN A 163 14.43 -6.21 -10.22
CA ASN A 163 13.30 -6.89 -10.84
C ASN A 163 12.00 -6.62 -10.09
N PHE A 164 12.04 -6.61 -8.75
CA PHE A 164 10.88 -6.36 -7.91
C PHE A 164 10.28 -4.98 -8.17
N VAL A 165 11.08 -3.91 -8.06
CA VAL A 165 10.56 -2.54 -8.22
C VAL A 165 10.08 -2.29 -9.65
N GLU A 166 10.78 -2.81 -10.67
CA GLU A 166 10.37 -2.67 -12.07
C GLU A 166 9.08 -3.43 -12.42
N SER A 167 8.82 -4.53 -11.72
CA SER A 167 7.72 -5.45 -12.05
C SER A 167 6.46 -5.23 -11.21
N ALA A 168 6.61 -4.72 -9.99
CA ALA A 168 5.56 -4.63 -8.97
C ALA A 168 4.27 -3.99 -9.49
N GLN A 169 4.36 -2.78 -10.06
CA GLN A 169 3.20 -1.98 -10.47
C GLN A 169 2.27 -2.73 -11.44
N LYS A 170 2.84 -3.30 -12.51
CA LYS A 170 2.07 -4.04 -13.52
C LYS A 170 1.45 -5.31 -12.94
N ALA A 171 2.12 -5.91 -11.95
CA ALA A 171 1.62 -7.04 -11.18
C ALA A 171 0.64 -6.64 -10.04
N GLY A 172 0.23 -5.37 -9.96
CA GLY A 172 -0.74 -4.89 -8.96
C GLY A 172 -0.19 -4.83 -7.54
N VAL A 173 1.12 -4.69 -7.39
CA VAL A 173 1.83 -4.45 -6.13
C VAL A 173 2.34 -3.01 -6.16
N TYR A 174 1.98 -2.23 -5.15
CA TYR A 174 2.39 -0.84 -5.02
C TYR A 174 3.21 -0.63 -3.75
N VAL A 175 4.30 0.11 -3.81
CA VAL A 175 5.27 0.19 -2.71
C VAL A 175 5.33 1.61 -2.14
N ILE A 176 5.05 1.75 -0.85
CA ILE A 176 5.27 2.99 -0.12
C ILE A 176 6.44 2.75 0.82
N ALA A 177 7.63 3.12 0.37
CA ALA A 177 8.83 3.01 1.16
C ALA A 177 8.98 4.23 2.08
N PHE A 178 9.48 4.05 3.29
CA PHE A 178 9.61 5.16 4.22
C PHE A 178 10.79 4.98 5.18
N GLY A 179 11.30 6.08 5.72
CA GLY A 179 12.27 6.08 6.80
C GLY A 179 12.92 7.44 7.02
N TYR A 180 13.96 7.49 7.84
CA TYR A 180 14.58 8.77 8.18
C TYR A 180 15.43 9.34 7.04
N HIS A 181 15.62 10.67 7.01
CA HIS A 181 16.48 11.36 6.03
C HIS A 181 17.89 10.78 5.90
N ASP A 182 18.45 10.21 6.97
CA ASP A 182 19.81 9.63 6.92
C ASP A 182 19.90 8.38 6.03
N ILE A 183 18.77 7.77 5.65
CA ILE A 183 18.73 6.65 4.70
C ILE A 183 19.25 7.06 3.32
N GLU A 184 19.15 8.33 2.91
CA GLU A 184 19.74 8.80 1.64
C GLU A 184 21.26 8.57 1.57
N LYS A 185 21.93 8.60 2.72
CA LYS A 185 23.39 8.41 2.82
C LYS A 185 23.78 6.94 2.99
N ASN A 186 22.81 6.02 2.98
CA ASN A 186 23.08 4.61 3.20
C ASN A 186 23.87 4.02 2.03
N GLU A 187 24.99 3.37 2.30
CA GLU A 187 25.83 2.72 1.27
C GLU A 187 25.21 1.42 0.72
N ASN A 188 24.10 0.96 1.29
CA ASN A 188 23.42 -0.23 0.84
C ASN A 188 22.76 -0.03 -0.53
N LEU A 189 23.30 -0.73 -1.53
CA LEU A 189 22.83 -0.64 -2.92
C LEU A 189 21.35 -1.03 -3.10
N LEU A 190 20.82 -1.94 -2.28
CA LEU A 190 19.41 -2.35 -2.39
C LEU A 190 18.47 -1.20 -2.05
N ILE A 191 18.78 -0.49 -0.97
CA ILE A 191 18.03 0.70 -0.54
C ILE A 191 18.15 1.80 -1.59
N GLN A 192 19.34 1.99 -2.17
CA GLN A 192 19.56 2.98 -3.22
C GLN A 192 18.74 2.69 -4.47
N VAL A 193 18.57 1.43 -4.88
CA VAL A 193 17.68 1.05 -5.99
C VAL A 193 16.24 1.49 -5.70
N ILE A 194 15.73 1.23 -4.49
CA ILE A 194 14.37 1.61 -4.09
C ILE A 194 14.21 3.14 -4.14
N LEU A 195 15.15 3.88 -3.55
CA LEU A 195 15.13 5.36 -3.51
C LEU A 195 15.25 5.99 -4.90
N GLN A 196 16.00 5.38 -5.81
CA GLN A 196 16.17 5.89 -7.17
C GLN A 196 14.96 5.58 -8.06
N HIS A 197 14.27 4.47 -7.79
CA HIS A 197 13.10 4.05 -8.55
C HIS A 197 11.87 4.89 -8.22
N PHE A 198 11.62 5.14 -6.93
CA PHE A 198 10.42 5.83 -6.47
C PHE A 198 10.67 7.32 -6.22
N LYS A 199 9.71 8.15 -6.60
CA LYS A 199 9.71 9.59 -6.25
C LYS A 199 9.68 9.75 -4.74
N THR A 200 10.43 10.73 -4.23
CA THR A 200 10.62 10.92 -2.79
C THR A 200 9.92 12.18 -2.29
N LEU A 201 8.99 12.00 -1.35
CA LEU A 201 8.36 13.05 -0.56
C LEU A 201 9.17 13.27 0.73
N LYS A 202 9.68 14.47 0.93
CA LYS A 202 10.45 14.81 2.14
C LYS A 202 9.57 15.50 3.18
N VAL A 203 9.79 15.20 4.46
CA VAL A 203 9.10 15.83 5.58
C VAL A 203 10.13 16.37 6.58
N ARG A 204 10.11 17.68 6.82
CA ARG A 204 11.01 18.34 7.78
C ARG A 204 10.20 19.20 8.73
N GLN A 205 10.43 19.04 10.02
CA GLN A 205 9.77 19.83 11.06
C GLN A 205 8.25 19.85 10.88
N ASN A 206 7.67 18.67 10.61
CA ASN A 206 6.25 18.47 10.31
C ASN A 206 5.73 19.13 9.01
N ILE A 207 6.60 19.67 8.15
CA ILE A 207 6.25 20.27 6.86
C ILE A 207 6.58 19.29 5.73
N PHE A 208 5.61 19.04 4.86
CA PHE A 208 5.78 18.21 3.67
C PHE A 208 6.33 19.08 2.52
N GLU A 209 7.49 18.69 1.99
CA GLU A 209 8.12 19.31 0.84
C GLU A 209 7.49 18.75 -0.45
N ILE A 210 6.39 19.37 -0.89
CA ILE A 210 5.74 19.01 -2.15
C ILE A 210 6.56 19.58 -3.31
N THR A 211 7.19 18.70 -4.09
CA THR A 211 7.98 19.06 -5.28
C THR A 211 7.22 18.74 -6.56
N ASN A 212 7.69 19.27 -7.70
CA ASN A 212 7.14 18.98 -9.03
C ASN A 212 7.18 17.48 -9.36
N ASP A 213 8.13 16.74 -8.80
CA ASP A 213 8.24 15.31 -9.02
C ASP A 213 7.05 14.57 -8.38
N ILE A 214 6.59 15.04 -7.22
CA ILE A 214 5.46 14.47 -6.48
C ILE A 214 4.11 15.00 -7.00
N PHE A 215 4.05 16.28 -7.36
CA PHE A 215 2.82 16.93 -7.78
C PHE A 215 3.04 17.84 -8.99
N GLU A 216 2.33 17.55 -10.08
CA GLU A 216 2.56 18.16 -11.40
C GLU A 216 2.13 19.64 -11.51
N PHE A 217 1.43 20.18 -10.51
CA PHE A 217 0.90 21.55 -10.50
C PHE A 217 1.48 22.39 -9.35
N PRO A 218 2.81 22.62 -9.31
CA PRO A 218 3.46 23.35 -8.22
C PRO A 218 2.94 24.78 -8.04
N GLU A 219 2.40 25.41 -9.10
CA GLU A 219 1.78 26.73 -9.04
C GLU A 219 0.61 26.81 -8.06
N LEU A 220 -0.07 25.69 -7.77
CA LEU A 220 -1.13 25.65 -6.77
C LEU A 220 -0.57 25.75 -5.35
N LEU A 221 0.72 25.46 -5.14
CA LEU A 221 1.37 25.58 -3.84
C LEU A 221 1.74 27.03 -3.49
N ASP A 222 1.71 27.94 -4.47
CA ASP A 222 2.03 29.35 -4.25
C ASP A 222 0.94 30.08 -3.45
N ASP A 223 -0.32 29.65 -3.59
CA ASP A 223 -1.48 30.31 -2.99
C ASP A 223 -2.43 29.38 -2.20
N HIS A 224 -2.13 28.07 -2.12
CA HIS A 224 -2.84 27.12 -1.27
C HIS A 224 -1.97 26.62 -0.12
N ASN A 225 -2.61 26.37 1.03
CA ASN A 225 -1.97 25.71 2.15
C ASN A 225 -2.18 24.19 2.07
N PHE A 226 -1.10 23.42 2.15
CA PHE A 226 -1.16 21.97 2.20
C PHE A 226 -1.39 21.46 3.63
N THR A 227 -2.37 20.58 3.78
CA THR A 227 -2.57 19.77 4.97
C THR A 227 -2.43 18.30 4.59
N SER A 228 -1.55 17.58 5.28
CA SER A 228 -1.34 16.14 5.08
C SER A 228 -2.61 15.35 5.37
N LEU A 229 -2.74 14.19 4.73
CA LEU A 229 -3.86 13.30 4.96
C LEU A 229 -3.94 12.89 6.44
N ASP A 230 -5.05 13.26 7.08
CA ASP A 230 -5.43 12.82 8.42
C ASP A 230 -6.94 12.64 8.46
N LEU A 231 -7.38 11.41 8.21
CA LEU A 231 -8.78 11.05 8.14
C LEU A 231 -9.25 10.44 9.46
N ASP A 232 -10.57 10.36 9.64
CA ASP A 232 -11.18 9.61 10.75
C ASP A 232 -10.93 8.10 10.55
N LYS A 233 -9.84 7.64 11.15
CA LYS A 233 -9.39 6.25 11.07
C LYS A 233 -10.37 5.27 11.69
N SER A 234 -11.18 5.70 12.67
CA SER A 234 -12.19 4.83 13.30
C SER A 234 -13.31 4.56 12.31
N THR A 235 -13.84 5.61 11.66
CA THR A 235 -14.85 5.47 10.62
C THR A 235 -14.35 4.64 9.44
N LEU A 236 -13.14 4.92 8.92
CA LEU A 236 -12.60 4.14 7.79
C LEU A 236 -12.38 2.66 8.13
N MET A 237 -11.95 2.37 9.36
CA MET A 237 -11.81 0.99 9.83
C MET A 237 -13.19 0.31 9.91
N GLU A 238 -14.21 0.97 10.45
CA GLU A 238 -15.58 0.45 10.49
C GLU A 238 -16.15 0.21 9.09
N GLU A 239 -15.95 1.14 8.16
CA GLU A 239 -16.34 0.99 6.75
C GLU A 239 -15.63 -0.21 6.12
N THR A 240 -14.33 -0.37 6.34
CA THR A 240 -13.54 -1.50 5.83
C THR A 240 -14.08 -2.83 6.37
N LEU A 241 -14.40 -2.90 7.66
CA LEU A 241 -14.95 -4.09 8.32
C LEU A 241 -16.39 -4.39 7.88
N SER A 242 -17.20 -3.36 7.65
CA SER A 242 -18.57 -3.49 7.14
C SER A 242 -18.56 -4.01 5.71
N ASN A 243 -17.71 -3.43 4.85
CA ASN A 243 -17.47 -3.93 3.49
C ASN A 243 -17.01 -5.39 3.52
N ALA A 244 -16.16 -5.77 4.50
CA ALA A 244 -15.70 -7.15 4.71
C ALA A 244 -16.82 -8.18 4.99
N ASN A 245 -18.09 -7.76 5.10
CA ASN A 245 -19.24 -8.60 5.44
C ASN A 245 -18.95 -9.45 6.69
N LEU A 246 -18.39 -8.82 7.72
CA LEU A 246 -18.24 -9.48 9.03
C LEU A 246 -19.58 -9.90 9.64
N GLU A 247 -20.70 -9.35 9.17
CA GLU A 247 -22.04 -9.85 9.54
C GLU A 247 -22.25 -11.32 9.12
N THR A 248 -21.68 -11.76 7.99
CA THR A 248 -21.72 -13.18 7.60
C THR A 248 -20.80 -14.09 8.41
N PHE A 249 -19.71 -13.57 8.98
CA PHE A 249 -18.81 -14.33 9.87
C PHE A 249 -19.28 -14.36 11.33
N MET A 250 -20.06 -13.35 11.75
CA MET A 250 -20.67 -13.28 13.08
C MET A 250 -22.09 -13.82 13.12
N ASN A 251 -22.68 -14.24 11.99
CA ASN A 251 -23.99 -14.87 11.94
C ASN A 251 -23.90 -16.31 12.48
N PRO A 252 -24.49 -16.64 13.65
CA PRO A 252 -24.43 -17.98 14.24
C PRO A 252 -24.97 -19.07 13.30
N ASP A 253 -25.84 -18.71 12.36
CA ASP A 253 -26.47 -19.62 11.40
C ASP A 253 -25.54 -20.04 10.25
N SER A 254 -24.38 -19.38 10.10
CA SER A 254 -23.37 -19.71 9.08
C SER A 254 -22.32 -20.72 9.56
N ILE A 255 -22.26 -20.99 10.88
CA ILE A 255 -21.43 -22.04 11.47
C ILE A 255 -22.12 -23.39 11.19
N LYS A 256 -21.85 -23.97 10.02
CA LYS A 256 -22.14 -25.38 9.79
C LYS A 256 -21.18 -26.21 10.62
N LEU A 257 -21.59 -26.57 11.83
CA LEU A 257 -21.01 -27.71 12.53
C LEU A 257 -21.12 -28.92 11.58
N GLU A 258 -19.99 -29.49 11.17
CA GLU A 258 -19.97 -30.74 10.43
C GLU A 258 -20.59 -31.84 11.31
N GLU A 259 -21.88 -32.08 11.15
CA GLU A 259 -22.53 -33.29 11.62
C GLU A 259 -22.02 -34.45 10.75
N ASN A 260 -20.82 -34.99 11.03
CA ASN A 260 -20.45 -36.38 10.76
C ASN A 260 -19.03 -36.73 11.26
N THR A 261 -18.85 -36.73 12.58
CA THR A 261 -17.89 -37.64 13.22
C THR A 261 -18.62 -38.56 14.20
N LYS A 262 -19.49 -39.42 13.66
CA LYS A 262 -19.78 -40.69 14.33
C LYS A 262 -18.59 -41.61 14.11
N VAL A 263 -17.74 -41.67 15.13
CA VAL A 263 -16.74 -42.72 15.33
C VAL A 263 -17.43 -44.08 15.18
N LYS A 264 -16.93 -44.92 14.27
CA LYS A 264 -17.20 -46.35 14.27
C LYS A 264 -16.05 -47.06 14.98
#